data_AF-A0A3P6D0V0-F1
#
_entry.id   AF-A0A3P6D0V0-F1
#
_cell.length_a   1.000
_cell.length_b   1.000
_cell.length_c   1.000
_cell.angle_alpha   90.00
_cell.angle_beta   90.00
_cell.angle_gamma   90.00
#
_symmetry.space_group_name_H-M   'P 1'
#
loop_
_entity.id
_entity.type
_entity.pdbx_description
1 polymer ?
#
loop_
_entity_poly.entity_id
_entity_poly.type
_entity_poly.pdbx_seq_one_letter_code
_entity_poly.pdbx_strand_id
1 'polypeptide(L)'
;MASKKPVNRPSVRHPSHNHPLRIFKSQEGDEIICSGCELDLIGQAFKCTKKDCDYVLHKSCFDLPRETKHKSHLAHPLTLLHSPPYGHSYTCDACGQYGSGFTYNCSECQYDVHVGCAFIPETVKREDHDHPLTLVYSTPCKGREDGAMFICDVCEEDMSENLWVYYCKECDYGTHVHSCAVYEDHQPKKGGGEGGRGGGGGESSSAAARMKSLMKAQDEMAAMEMAMMQAQLDAIDAAGSYVGSWEPRRRYYW
;
A
#
# COMPACT_ATOMS: atom_id res chain seq x y z
N MET A 1 2.16 25.67 42.54
CA MET A 1 2.66 24.77 41.47
C MET A 1 1.51 23.88 41.02
N ALA A 2 0.97 24.10 39.82
CA ALA A 2 -0.13 23.29 39.31
C ALA A 2 0.44 22.01 38.68
N SER A 3 0.38 20.90 39.41
CA SER A 3 0.62 19.57 38.84
C SER A 3 -0.42 19.31 37.76
N LYS A 4 -0.03 19.45 36.50
CA LYS A 4 -0.84 19.00 35.36
C LYS A 4 -1.04 17.49 35.52
N LYS A 5 -2.26 17.07 35.86
CA LYS A 5 -2.66 15.66 35.83
C LYS A 5 -2.30 15.10 34.46
N PRO A 6 -1.65 13.93 34.36
CA PRO A 6 -1.30 13.35 33.08
C PRO A 6 -2.59 13.10 32.30
N VAL A 7 -2.69 13.69 31.10
CA VAL A 7 -3.78 13.41 30.16
C VAL A 7 -3.72 11.92 29.84
N ASN A 8 -4.66 11.15 30.37
CA ASN A 8 -4.71 9.71 30.12
C ASN A 8 -5.15 9.48 28.67
N ARG A 9 -4.18 9.41 27.76
CA ARG A 9 -4.44 9.14 26.34
C ARG A 9 -4.82 7.66 26.20
N PRO A 10 -6.00 7.32 25.63
CA PRO A 10 -6.43 5.93 25.47
C PRO A 10 -5.38 5.11 24.71
N SER A 11 -5.12 3.89 25.18
CA SER A 11 -4.26 2.91 24.50
C SER A 11 -5.09 1.74 23.99
N VAL A 12 -4.72 1.19 22.84
CA VAL A 12 -5.42 0.10 22.15
C VAL A 12 -4.51 -1.11 22.00
N ARG A 13 -5.09 -2.31 21.88
CA ARG A 13 -4.36 -3.55 21.57
C ARG A 13 -4.46 -3.84 20.07
N HIS A 14 -3.45 -4.46 19.49
CA HIS A 14 -3.47 -4.91 18.10
C HIS A 14 -2.97 -6.36 18.00
N PRO A 15 -3.55 -7.23 17.16
CA PRO A 15 -3.14 -8.64 17.07
C PRO A 15 -1.68 -8.86 16.62
N SER A 16 -1.05 -7.89 15.97
CA SER A 16 0.34 -7.97 15.52
C SER A 16 1.36 -7.73 16.63
N HIS A 17 0.95 -7.21 17.78
CA HIS A 17 1.88 -6.74 18.80
C HIS A 17 1.34 -6.86 20.23
N ASN A 18 2.19 -7.30 21.15
CA ASN A 18 1.77 -7.66 22.52
C ASN A 18 1.68 -6.48 23.49
N HIS A 19 2.21 -5.30 23.14
CA HIS A 19 2.11 -4.11 23.98
C HIS A 19 0.96 -3.20 23.50
N PRO A 20 0.36 -2.41 24.40
CA PRO A 20 -0.60 -1.40 24.01
C PRO A 20 0.05 -0.36 23.07
N LEU A 21 -0.72 0.07 22.07
CA LEU A 21 -0.36 1.15 21.17
C LEU A 21 -1.13 2.41 21.53
N ARG A 22 -0.56 3.57 21.23
CA ARG A 22 -1.19 4.89 21.36
C ARG A 22 -1.08 5.65 20.05
N ILE A 23 -2.08 6.47 19.79
CA ILE A 23 -2.02 7.43 18.69
C ILE A 23 -0.80 8.32 18.87
N PHE A 24 -0.03 8.46 17.80
CA PHE A 24 1.15 9.27 17.63
C PHE A 24 0.99 10.07 16.32
N LYS A 25 1.59 11.24 16.23
CA LYS A 25 1.66 12.02 14.99
C LYS A 25 3.14 12.19 14.66
N SER A 26 3.56 11.74 13.49
CA SER A 26 4.92 12.00 13.02
C SER A 26 5.08 13.49 12.71
N GLN A 27 6.28 14.03 12.96
CA GLN A 27 6.65 15.37 12.54
C GLN A 27 7.33 15.32 11.17
N GLU A 28 7.31 16.46 10.49
CA GLU A 28 7.96 16.62 9.18
C GLU A 28 9.49 16.50 9.37
N GLY A 29 10.09 15.45 8.78
CA GLY A 29 11.50 15.10 8.95
C GLY A 29 11.78 13.85 9.81
N ASP A 30 10.75 13.23 10.40
CA ASP A 30 10.89 11.97 11.12
C ASP A 30 11.00 10.78 10.14
N GLU A 31 12.16 10.11 10.09
CA GLU A 31 12.36 8.85 9.36
C GLU A 31 11.85 7.65 10.18
N ILE A 32 10.53 7.54 10.33
CA ILE A 32 9.91 6.43 11.07
C ILE A 32 9.27 5.46 10.08
N ILE A 33 9.71 4.20 10.12
CA ILE A 33 9.20 3.13 9.26
C ILE A 33 8.09 2.37 9.97
N CYS A 34 6.98 2.16 9.28
CA CYS A 34 5.88 1.32 9.73
C CYS A 34 6.32 -0.15 9.82
N SER A 35 6.13 -0.78 10.98
CA SER A 35 6.41 -2.21 11.20
C SER A 35 5.48 -3.15 10.42
N GLY A 36 4.40 -2.62 9.84
CA GLY A 36 3.41 -3.39 9.07
C GLY A 36 3.72 -3.41 7.59
N CYS A 37 3.83 -2.25 6.93
CA CYS A 37 4.06 -2.19 5.49
C CYS A 37 5.51 -1.85 5.11
N GLU A 38 6.39 -1.58 6.07
CA GLU A 38 7.81 -1.26 5.86
C GLU A 38 8.03 0.05 5.08
N LEU A 39 7.07 0.97 5.17
CA LEU A 39 7.12 2.27 4.54
C LEU A 39 7.17 3.39 5.56
N ASP A 40 7.69 4.55 5.14
CA ASP A 40 7.75 5.72 6.01
C ASP A 40 6.35 6.19 6.44
N LEU A 41 6.25 6.56 7.71
CA LEU A 41 5.04 7.09 8.30
C LEU A 41 4.84 8.54 7.88
N ILE A 42 3.68 8.79 7.29
CA ILE A 42 3.16 10.15 7.11
C ILE A 42 1.93 10.31 7.98
N GLY A 43 1.91 11.38 8.78
CA GLY A 43 0.74 11.76 9.55
C GLY A 43 0.51 10.93 10.81
N GLN A 44 -0.72 10.43 10.98
CA GLN A 44 -1.15 9.79 12.23
C GLN A 44 -0.88 8.29 12.22
N ALA A 45 -0.27 7.81 13.31
CA ALA A 45 0.17 6.43 13.47
C ALA A 45 -0.18 5.89 14.87
N PHE A 46 -0.04 4.58 15.06
CA PHE A 46 -0.13 3.92 16.36
C PHE A 46 1.27 3.47 16.78
N LYS A 47 1.81 4.05 17.85
CA LYS A 47 3.13 3.73 18.41
C LYS A 47 3.00 2.97 19.71
N CYS A 48 3.87 1.99 19.92
CA CYS A 48 3.97 1.24 21.17
C CYS A 48 4.21 2.15 22.39
N THR A 49 3.57 1.83 23.52
CA THR A 49 3.74 2.59 24.77
C THR A 49 5.01 2.23 25.54
N LYS A 50 5.65 1.11 25.21
CA LYS A 50 6.87 0.65 25.89
C LYS A 50 8.08 1.41 25.33
N LYS A 51 8.94 1.91 26.22
CA LYS A 51 10.08 2.77 25.84
C LYS A 51 11.09 2.06 24.92
N ASP A 52 11.34 0.78 25.15
CA ASP A 52 12.33 -0.01 24.40
C ASP A 52 11.67 -0.82 23.27
N CYS A 53 10.65 -0.24 22.63
CA CYS A 53 9.90 -0.91 21.58
C CYS A 53 9.50 0.07 20.49
N ASP A 54 10.14 -0.08 19.33
CA ASP A 54 9.95 0.80 18.18
C ASP A 54 8.78 0.38 17.28
N TYR A 55 7.90 -0.50 17.80
CA TYR A 55 6.75 -0.97 17.05
C TYR A 55 5.78 0.17 16.76
N VAL A 56 5.50 0.37 15.48
CA VAL A 56 4.66 1.46 15.00
C VAL A 56 3.92 1.06 13.74
N LEU A 57 2.66 1.48 13.61
CA LEU A 57 1.83 1.20 12.44
C LEU A 57 1.22 2.49 11.91
N HIS A 58 1.09 2.62 10.58
CA HIS A 58 0.14 3.57 10.00
C HIS A 58 -1.27 3.27 10.54
N LYS A 59 -2.13 4.28 10.55
CA LYS A 59 -3.55 4.06 10.83
C LYS A 59 -4.15 3.03 9.86
N SER A 60 -3.87 3.17 8.56
CA SER A 60 -4.27 2.20 7.53
C SER A 60 -3.79 0.78 7.83
N CYS A 61 -2.52 0.60 8.22
CA CYS A 61 -1.96 -0.69 8.60
C CYS A 61 -2.59 -1.28 9.88
N PHE A 62 -3.00 -0.42 10.82
CA PHE A 62 -3.71 -0.84 12.02
C PHE A 62 -5.12 -1.38 11.67
N ASP A 63 -5.80 -0.73 10.72
CA ASP A 63 -7.18 -1.00 10.32
C ASP A 63 -7.32 -2.02 9.16
N LEU A 64 -6.22 -2.65 8.71
CA LEU A 64 -6.24 -3.59 7.59
C LEU A 64 -7.25 -4.72 7.79
N PRO A 65 -8.04 -5.06 6.74
CA PRO A 65 -8.99 -6.16 6.83
C PRO A 65 -8.26 -7.49 6.94
N ARG A 66 -8.78 -8.38 7.79
CA ARG A 66 -8.20 -9.71 8.01
C ARG A 66 -8.20 -10.59 6.76
N GLU A 67 -9.17 -10.42 5.87
CA GLU A 67 -9.29 -11.17 4.63
C GLU A 67 -9.74 -10.25 3.51
N THR A 68 -9.28 -10.52 2.29
CA THR A 68 -9.67 -9.78 1.08
C THR A 68 -9.87 -10.73 -0.10
N LYS A 69 -10.85 -10.42 -0.95
CA LYS A 69 -11.04 -11.11 -2.24
C LYS A 69 -10.40 -10.24 -3.32
N HIS A 70 -9.16 -10.54 -3.66
CA HIS A 70 -8.38 -9.73 -4.58
C HIS A 70 -8.57 -10.19 -6.03
N LYS A 71 -8.65 -9.25 -7.00
CA LYS A 71 -8.90 -9.58 -8.42
C LYS A 71 -7.77 -10.36 -9.09
N SER A 72 -6.55 -10.24 -8.58
CA SER A 72 -5.42 -11.06 -9.02
C SER A 72 -5.53 -12.53 -8.61
N HIS A 73 -6.40 -12.84 -7.63
CA HIS A 73 -6.52 -14.16 -7.05
C HIS A 73 -7.97 -14.48 -6.68
N LEU A 74 -8.81 -14.68 -7.69
CA LEU A 74 -10.26 -14.88 -7.50
C LEU A 74 -10.64 -16.25 -6.91
N ALA A 75 -9.76 -17.25 -7.03
CA ALA A 75 -10.03 -18.61 -6.59
C ALA A 75 -10.15 -18.70 -5.06
N HIS A 76 -9.28 -18.00 -4.34
CA HIS A 76 -9.22 -18.04 -2.88
C HIS A 76 -9.11 -16.63 -2.29
N PRO A 77 -9.70 -16.38 -1.11
CA PRO A 77 -9.44 -15.14 -0.38
C PRO A 77 -7.97 -15.11 0.08
N LEU A 78 -7.40 -13.91 0.16
CA LEU A 78 -6.11 -13.69 0.79
C LEU A 78 -6.31 -13.32 2.25
N THR A 79 -5.53 -13.94 3.13
CA THR A 79 -5.57 -13.70 4.58
C THR A 79 -4.40 -12.80 4.99
N LEU A 80 -4.67 -11.80 5.81
CA LEU A 80 -3.65 -10.94 6.40
C LEU A 80 -2.84 -11.72 7.43
N LEU A 81 -1.53 -11.79 7.20
CA LEU A 81 -0.55 -12.24 8.15
C LEU A 81 0.25 -11.04 8.67
N HIS A 82 0.48 -11.00 9.98
CA HIS A 82 1.26 -9.93 10.62
C HIS A 82 2.78 -10.22 10.67
N SER A 83 3.20 -11.32 10.03
CA SER A 83 4.59 -11.77 9.93
C SER A 83 4.76 -12.59 8.65
N PRO A 84 5.99 -12.73 8.14
CA PRO A 84 6.27 -13.52 6.94
C PRO A 84 5.86 -15.00 7.11
N PRO A 85 5.24 -15.62 6.08
CA PRO A 85 4.78 -17.01 6.16
C PRO A 85 5.92 -18.03 6.16
N TYR A 86 7.10 -17.69 5.62
CA TYR A 86 8.19 -18.63 5.37
C TYR A 86 9.47 -18.33 6.16
N GLY A 87 9.34 -17.71 7.34
CA GLY A 87 10.47 -17.39 8.22
C GLY A 87 10.68 -15.90 8.34
N HIS A 88 11.75 -15.37 7.72
CA HIS A 88 12.16 -13.97 7.90
C HIS A 88 11.72 -13.02 6.77
N SER A 89 11.31 -13.56 5.62
CA SER A 89 10.87 -12.75 4.49
C SER A 89 9.98 -13.54 3.53
N TYR A 90 9.34 -12.85 2.59
CA TYR A 90 8.61 -13.40 1.46
C TYR A 90 8.92 -12.57 0.20
N THR A 91 8.62 -13.12 -0.98
CA THR A 91 8.66 -12.38 -2.25
C THR A 91 7.23 -12.06 -2.65
N CYS A 92 6.97 -10.81 -3.02
CA CYS A 92 5.63 -10.42 -3.45
C CYS A 92 5.37 -10.81 -4.91
N ASP A 93 4.29 -11.55 -5.16
CA ASP A 93 3.83 -11.93 -6.51
C ASP A 93 3.36 -10.74 -7.36
N ALA A 94 3.07 -9.60 -6.75
CA ALA A 94 2.67 -8.40 -7.48
C ALA A 94 3.86 -7.64 -8.07
N CYS A 95 4.91 -7.41 -7.27
CA CYS A 95 6.01 -6.51 -7.65
C CYS A 95 7.39 -7.19 -7.69
N GLY A 96 7.49 -8.45 -7.28
CA GLY A 96 8.73 -9.23 -7.25
C GLY A 96 9.70 -8.83 -6.14
N GLN A 97 9.36 -7.83 -5.33
CA GLN A 97 10.22 -7.33 -4.25
C GLN A 97 10.03 -8.13 -2.96
N TYR A 98 11.08 -8.17 -2.13
CA TYR A 98 11.03 -8.81 -0.83
C TYR A 98 10.18 -8.00 0.18
N GLY A 99 9.54 -8.69 1.11
CA GLY A 99 8.88 -8.10 2.28
C GLY A 99 9.20 -8.89 3.54
N SER A 100 9.28 -8.19 4.68
CA SER A 100 9.42 -8.80 6.01
C SER A 100 8.32 -8.39 6.99
N GLY A 101 7.45 -7.45 6.60
CA GLY A 101 6.30 -7.01 7.38
C GLY A 101 5.05 -7.88 7.17
N PHE A 102 3.89 -7.21 7.20
CA PHE A 102 2.59 -7.79 6.96
C PHE A 102 2.43 -8.19 5.49
N THR A 103 1.65 -9.23 5.24
CA THR A 103 1.36 -9.72 3.89
C THR A 103 -0.08 -10.21 3.78
N TYR A 104 -0.66 -10.11 2.59
CA TYR A 104 -1.83 -10.89 2.20
C TYR A 104 -1.37 -12.18 1.55
N ASN A 105 -1.66 -13.30 2.22
CA ASN A 105 -1.21 -14.63 1.82
C ASN A 105 -2.40 -15.53 1.49
N CYS A 106 -2.26 -16.32 0.42
CA CYS A 106 -3.02 -17.55 0.23
C CYS A 106 -2.10 -18.74 0.52
N SER A 107 -2.37 -19.48 1.60
CA SER A 107 -1.55 -20.63 1.99
C SER A 107 -1.66 -21.80 1.02
N GLU A 108 -2.80 -21.93 0.33
CA GLU A 108 -3.05 -23.02 -0.63
C GLU A 108 -2.23 -22.83 -1.91
N CYS A 109 -2.17 -21.59 -2.41
CA CYS A 109 -1.47 -21.26 -3.65
C CYS A 109 -0.05 -20.76 -3.43
N GLN A 110 0.35 -20.50 -2.17
CA GLN A 110 1.59 -19.79 -1.83
C GLN A 110 1.68 -18.45 -2.57
N TYR A 111 0.58 -17.70 -2.54
CA TYR A 111 0.45 -16.41 -3.21
C TYR A 111 0.55 -15.28 -2.18
N ASP A 112 1.58 -14.46 -2.28
CA ASP A 112 1.96 -13.43 -1.33
C ASP A 112 1.94 -12.05 -1.96
N VAL A 113 1.20 -11.14 -1.33
CA VAL A 113 1.08 -9.76 -1.79
C VAL A 113 1.38 -8.82 -0.64
N HIS A 114 2.33 -7.89 -0.82
CA HIS A 114 2.53 -6.82 0.16
C HIS A 114 1.18 -6.15 0.45
N VAL A 115 0.92 -5.79 1.70
CA VAL A 115 -0.32 -5.09 2.06
C VAL A 115 -0.55 -3.85 1.21
N GLY A 116 0.53 -3.18 0.82
CA GLY A 116 0.50 -2.05 -0.10
C GLY A 116 0.12 -2.42 -1.53
N CYS A 117 0.73 -3.45 -2.09
CA CYS A 117 0.45 -3.96 -3.44
C CYS A 117 -1.02 -4.36 -3.58
N ALA A 118 -1.64 -4.92 -2.54
CA ALA A 118 -3.03 -5.35 -2.56
C ALA A 118 -4.05 -4.20 -2.72
N PHE A 119 -3.64 -2.94 -2.56
CA PHE A 119 -4.53 -1.77 -2.64
C PHE A 119 -4.01 -0.68 -3.58
N ILE A 120 -3.10 -1.01 -4.51
CA ILE A 120 -2.72 -0.06 -5.56
C ILE A 120 -3.93 0.20 -6.49
N PRO A 121 -4.00 1.39 -7.11
CA PRO A 121 -5.14 1.74 -7.94
C PRO A 121 -5.20 0.87 -9.20
N GLU A 122 -6.41 0.55 -9.63
CA GLU A 122 -6.65 -0.21 -10.87
C GLU A 122 -6.27 0.57 -12.13
N THR A 123 -6.22 1.90 -12.02
CA THR A 123 -5.96 2.78 -13.15
C THR A 123 -5.14 3.96 -12.69
N VAL A 124 -4.11 4.30 -13.46
CA VAL A 124 -3.27 5.48 -13.24
C VAL A 124 -3.20 6.30 -14.51
N LYS A 125 -2.99 7.61 -14.35
CA LYS A 125 -2.70 8.51 -15.47
C LYS A 125 -1.27 8.97 -15.35
N ARG A 126 -0.60 9.10 -16.48
CA ARG A 126 0.71 9.73 -16.58
C ARG A 126 0.58 11.03 -17.35
N GLU A 127 1.52 11.95 -17.13
CA GLU A 127 1.55 13.23 -17.84
C GLU A 127 2.14 13.11 -19.25
N ASP A 128 3.05 12.14 -19.44
CA ASP A 128 3.71 11.82 -20.72
C ASP A 128 2.95 10.77 -21.55
N HIS A 129 1.75 10.37 -21.11
CA HIS A 129 0.94 9.40 -21.83
C HIS A 129 -0.56 9.75 -21.74
N ASP A 130 -1.19 9.93 -22.91
CA ASP A 130 -2.55 10.46 -23.02
C ASP A 130 -3.64 9.51 -22.47
N HIS A 131 -3.44 8.20 -22.60
CA HIS A 131 -4.41 7.20 -22.17
C HIS A 131 -4.17 6.74 -20.74
N PRO A 132 -5.22 6.43 -19.96
CA PRO A 132 -5.04 5.83 -18.65
C PRO A 132 -4.42 4.44 -18.75
N LEU A 133 -3.42 4.15 -17.92
CA LEU A 133 -2.85 2.83 -17.80
C LEU A 133 -3.70 1.99 -16.85
N THR A 134 -4.02 0.76 -17.24
CA THR A 134 -4.79 -0.19 -16.42
C THR A 134 -3.89 -1.22 -15.79
N LEU A 135 -4.13 -1.56 -14.53
CA LEU A 135 -3.41 -2.60 -13.83
C LEU A 135 -3.73 -3.98 -14.42
N VAL A 136 -2.69 -4.75 -14.72
CA VAL A 136 -2.80 -6.13 -15.21
C VAL A 136 -1.98 -7.03 -14.29
N TYR A 137 -2.60 -8.12 -13.81
CA TYR A 137 -2.00 -9.02 -12.81
C TYR A 137 -1.09 -10.11 -13.37
N SER A 138 -0.81 -10.05 -14.66
CA SER A 138 0.13 -10.92 -15.35
C SER A 138 0.66 -10.18 -16.55
N THR A 139 1.97 -10.17 -16.76
CA THR A 139 2.55 -9.62 -17.98
C THR A 139 1.90 -10.26 -19.22
N PRO A 140 1.57 -9.48 -20.27
CA PRO A 140 0.86 -10.01 -21.45
C PRO A 140 1.63 -11.07 -22.26
N CYS A 141 2.87 -11.41 -21.88
CA CYS A 141 3.80 -12.21 -22.67
C CYS A 141 3.69 -13.73 -22.53
N LYS A 142 2.60 -14.28 -21.98
CA LYS A 142 2.41 -15.74 -22.05
C LYS A 142 2.24 -16.21 -23.50
N GLY A 143 3.33 -16.69 -24.09
CA GLY A 143 3.31 -17.48 -25.33
C GLY A 143 3.60 -16.74 -26.64
N ARG A 144 4.43 -15.69 -26.66
CA ARG A 144 5.01 -15.28 -27.95
C ARG A 144 6.07 -16.32 -28.38
N GLU A 145 5.96 -16.81 -29.61
CA GLU A 145 6.87 -17.82 -30.17
C GLU A 145 8.33 -17.33 -30.32
N ASP A 146 8.55 -16.01 -30.20
CA ASP A 146 9.84 -15.33 -30.33
C ASP A 146 10.62 -15.20 -29.00
N GLY A 147 10.02 -15.54 -27.86
CA GLY A 147 10.64 -15.39 -26.55
C GLY A 147 10.90 -13.92 -26.14
N ALA A 148 10.24 -12.95 -26.77
CA ALA A 148 10.45 -11.54 -26.49
C ALA A 148 9.90 -11.14 -25.11
N MET A 149 10.80 -10.65 -24.24
CA MET A 149 10.44 -10.04 -22.96
C MET A 149 9.75 -8.70 -23.18
N PHE A 150 8.78 -8.36 -22.34
CA PHE A 150 8.12 -7.05 -22.40
C PHE A 150 9.04 -6.02 -21.75
N ILE A 151 9.34 -4.93 -22.45
CA ILE A 151 10.25 -3.88 -21.98
C ILE A 151 9.42 -2.72 -21.46
N CYS A 152 9.87 -2.09 -20.37
CA CYS A 152 9.19 -0.95 -19.78
C CYS A 152 9.40 0.30 -20.64
N ASP A 153 8.32 0.94 -21.09
CA ASP A 153 8.38 2.14 -21.94
C ASP A 153 8.97 3.39 -21.24
N VAL A 154 9.21 3.32 -19.93
CA VAL A 154 9.75 4.44 -19.14
C VAL A 154 11.24 4.28 -18.85
N CYS A 155 11.67 3.09 -18.45
CA CYS A 155 13.06 2.85 -18.06
C CYS A 155 13.84 1.99 -19.06
N GLU A 156 13.20 1.48 -20.10
CA GLU A 156 13.79 0.61 -21.13
C GLU A 156 14.40 -0.69 -20.57
N GLU A 157 13.96 -1.11 -19.37
CA GLU A 157 14.37 -2.36 -18.73
C GLU A 157 13.33 -3.47 -18.88
N ASP A 158 13.78 -4.72 -18.83
CA ASP A 158 12.94 -5.91 -18.95
C ASP A 158 11.99 -6.07 -17.76
N MET A 159 10.71 -6.29 -18.03
CA MET A 159 9.72 -6.67 -17.03
C MET A 159 9.69 -8.19 -16.87
N SER A 160 9.93 -8.64 -15.64
CA SER A 160 9.88 -10.06 -15.30
C SER A 160 8.50 -10.65 -15.54
N GLU A 161 8.48 -11.93 -15.92
CA GLU A 161 7.23 -12.65 -16.15
C GLU A 161 6.37 -12.76 -14.89
N ASN A 162 5.05 -12.74 -15.08
CA ASN A 162 4.02 -12.92 -14.04
C ASN A 162 3.95 -11.82 -12.96
N LEU A 163 4.75 -10.75 -13.05
CA LEU A 163 4.57 -9.56 -12.22
C LEU A 163 3.41 -8.71 -12.72
N TRP A 164 2.90 -7.85 -11.83
CA TRP A 164 1.89 -6.87 -12.18
C TRP A 164 2.51 -5.70 -12.91
N VAL A 165 1.77 -5.18 -13.88
CA VAL A 165 2.18 -4.04 -14.71
C VAL A 165 1.01 -3.10 -14.92
N TYR A 166 1.32 -1.82 -15.13
CA TYR A 166 0.34 -0.90 -15.70
C TYR A 166 0.49 -0.90 -17.20
N TYR A 167 -0.60 -1.12 -17.91
CA TYR A 167 -0.61 -1.30 -19.36
C TYR A 167 -1.75 -0.51 -20.01
N CYS A 168 -1.43 0.15 -21.11
CA CYS A 168 -2.37 0.76 -22.03
C CYS A 168 -2.43 -0.08 -23.30
N LYS A 169 -3.58 -0.72 -23.51
CA LYS A 169 -3.84 -1.54 -24.70
C LYS A 169 -3.90 -0.75 -25.99
N GLU A 170 -4.29 0.52 -25.92
CA GLU A 170 -4.47 1.37 -27.10
C GLU A 170 -3.12 1.74 -27.74
N CYS A 171 -2.09 1.90 -26.92
CA CYS A 171 -0.76 2.31 -27.36
C CYS A 171 0.29 1.21 -27.26
N ASP A 172 -0.08 0.01 -26.79
CA ASP A 172 0.86 -1.06 -26.41
C ASP A 172 1.95 -0.57 -25.45
N TYR A 173 1.57 0.27 -24.49
CA TYR A 173 2.48 0.96 -23.57
C TYR A 173 2.37 0.33 -22.19
N GLY A 174 3.46 -0.13 -21.60
CA GLY A 174 3.45 -0.69 -20.26
C GLY A 174 4.66 -0.40 -19.40
N THR A 175 4.42 -0.47 -18.09
CA THR A 175 5.34 0.06 -17.08
C THR A 175 5.39 -0.81 -15.83
N HIS A 176 6.52 -0.77 -15.14
CA HIS A 176 6.66 -1.31 -13.79
C HIS A 176 5.63 -0.70 -12.83
N VAL A 177 4.97 -1.56 -12.05
CA VAL A 177 3.90 -1.18 -11.12
C VAL A 177 4.30 -0.13 -10.08
N HIS A 178 5.56 -0.09 -9.67
CA HIS A 178 6.04 0.83 -8.62
C HIS A 178 7.05 1.88 -9.06
N SER A 179 8.00 1.62 -9.94
CA SER A 179 8.99 2.65 -10.32
C SER A 179 8.49 3.50 -11.48
N CYS A 180 7.73 2.91 -12.42
CA CYS A 180 7.41 3.54 -13.70
C CYS A 180 5.92 3.87 -13.92
N ALA A 181 5.00 3.41 -13.07
CA ALA A 181 3.57 3.72 -13.20
C ALA A 181 3.16 5.21 -13.16
N VAL A 182 3.90 6.07 -12.47
CA VAL A 182 3.66 7.53 -12.42
C VAL A 182 4.98 8.26 -12.61
N TYR A 183 4.92 9.45 -13.22
CA TYR A 183 6.11 10.24 -13.56
C TYR A 183 6.76 10.80 -12.29
N GLU A 184 8.03 10.47 -12.08
CA GLU A 184 8.91 11.18 -11.15
C GLU A 184 10.25 11.40 -11.86
N ASP A 185 10.86 12.57 -11.63
CA ASP A 185 12.08 13.04 -12.29
C ASP A 185 13.23 12.03 -12.13
N HIS A 186 13.47 11.22 -13.15
CA HIS A 186 14.63 10.34 -13.21
C HIS A 186 15.83 11.18 -13.66
N GLN A 187 16.65 11.63 -12.72
CA GLN A 187 17.99 12.09 -13.11
C GLN A 187 18.72 10.91 -13.77
N PRO A 188 19.19 11.06 -15.02
CA PRO A 188 19.83 9.96 -15.73
C PRO A 188 21.10 9.52 -14.99
N LYS A 189 21.25 8.21 -14.78
CA LYS A 189 22.53 7.59 -14.39
C LYS A 189 23.53 7.91 -15.51
N LYS A 190 24.39 8.92 -15.30
CA LYS A 190 25.49 9.23 -16.22
C LYS A 190 26.40 8.01 -16.29
N GLY A 191 26.47 7.39 -17.47
CA GLY A 191 27.38 6.30 -17.77
C GLY A 191 28.84 6.76 -17.70
N GLY A 192 29.70 5.86 -17.22
CA GLY A 192 31.14 6.00 -17.33
C GLY A 192 31.95 5.04 -16.45
N GLY A 193 32.41 3.94 -17.04
CA GLY A 193 33.76 3.40 -16.79
C GLY A 193 33.98 2.43 -15.63
N GLU A 194 34.56 1.29 -15.98
CA GLU A 194 34.94 0.12 -15.18
C GLU A 194 35.76 0.35 -13.89
N GLY A 195 35.51 -0.50 -12.87
CA GLY A 195 36.53 -1.03 -11.97
C GLY A 195 36.26 -0.91 -10.46
N GLY A 196 36.04 -2.04 -9.78
CA GLY A 196 36.36 -2.18 -8.35
C GLY A 196 35.31 -2.84 -7.44
N ARG A 197 35.75 -3.88 -6.69
CA ARG A 197 35.04 -4.56 -5.59
C ARG A 197 34.58 -3.60 -4.48
N GLY A 198 33.44 -3.90 -3.86
CA GLY A 198 33.05 -3.39 -2.54
C GLY A 198 31.55 -3.29 -2.37
N GLY A 199 31.00 -3.86 -1.29
CA GLY A 199 29.55 -4.02 -1.10
C GLY A 199 28.83 -2.86 -0.43
N GLY A 200 27.52 -3.06 -0.26
CA GLY A 200 26.70 -2.41 0.77
C GLY A 200 25.85 -1.23 0.29
N GLY A 201 24.54 -1.47 0.22
CA GLY A 201 23.51 -0.53 0.71
C GLY A 201 23.01 0.55 -0.24
N GLY A 202 21.69 0.53 -0.49
CA GLY A 202 20.91 1.76 -0.68
C GLY A 202 20.26 1.95 -2.05
N GLU A 203 19.21 1.20 -2.36
CA GLU A 203 18.20 1.60 -3.35
C GLU A 203 16.81 1.13 -2.86
N SER A 204 16.19 1.85 -1.91
CA SER A 204 14.83 1.54 -1.41
C SER A 204 13.90 2.76 -1.29
N SER A 205 14.33 3.97 -1.69
CA SER A 205 13.57 5.19 -1.37
C SER A 205 12.44 5.57 -2.35
N SER A 206 12.42 5.09 -3.60
CA SER A 206 11.45 5.56 -4.60
C SER A 206 10.10 4.83 -4.56
N ALA A 207 10.08 3.52 -4.37
CA ALA A 207 8.84 2.75 -4.21
C ALA A 207 8.08 3.18 -2.93
N ALA A 208 8.82 3.51 -1.87
CA ALA A 208 8.25 3.99 -0.62
C ALA A 208 7.57 5.37 -0.77
N ALA A 209 8.16 6.29 -1.54
CA ALA A 209 7.59 7.62 -1.79
C ALA A 209 6.24 7.58 -2.54
N ARG A 210 6.02 6.57 -3.38
CA ARG A 210 4.78 6.47 -4.18
C ARG A 210 3.65 5.80 -3.42
N MET A 211 3.97 4.80 -2.61
CA MET A 211 2.98 4.24 -1.69
C MET A 211 2.58 5.22 -0.59
N LYS A 212 3.49 6.11 -0.18
CA LYS A 212 3.18 7.30 0.63
C LYS A 212 2.10 8.18 -0.02
N SER A 213 2.22 8.49 -1.31
CA SER A 213 1.23 9.29 -2.05
C SER A 213 -0.12 8.58 -2.19
N LEU A 214 -0.12 7.26 -2.42
CA LEU A 214 -1.35 6.46 -2.49
C LEU A 214 -2.07 6.36 -1.15
N MET A 215 -1.34 6.11 -0.06
CA MET A 215 -1.93 6.06 1.29
C MET A 215 -2.48 7.43 1.71
N LYS A 216 -1.79 8.52 1.38
CA LYS A 216 -2.29 9.88 1.61
C LYS A 216 -3.58 10.15 0.82
N ALA A 217 -3.63 9.76 -0.45
CA ALA A 217 -4.83 9.90 -1.26
C ALA A 217 -5.99 9.04 -0.74
N GLN A 218 -5.72 7.83 -0.22
CA GLN A 218 -6.74 6.99 0.43
C GLN A 218 -7.30 7.64 1.71
N ASP A 219 -6.44 8.19 2.57
CA ASP A 219 -6.88 8.92 3.77
C ASP A 219 -7.70 10.19 3.43
N GLU A 220 -7.32 10.92 2.37
CA GLU A 220 -8.06 12.08 1.89
C GLU A 220 -9.40 11.71 1.25
N MET A 221 -9.46 10.63 0.46
CA MET A 221 -10.70 10.09 -0.10
C MET A 221 -11.64 9.61 1.00
N ALA A 222 -11.14 8.87 2.00
CA ALA A 222 -11.92 8.43 3.15
C ALA A 222 -12.45 9.63 3.98
N ALA A 223 -11.65 10.70 4.11
CA ALA A 223 -12.10 11.92 4.77
C ALA A 223 -13.21 12.64 3.98
N MET A 224 -13.12 12.67 2.65
CA MET A 224 -14.17 13.24 1.80
C MET A 224 -15.45 12.41 1.83
N GLU A 225 -15.34 11.08 1.83
CA GLU A 225 -16.48 10.17 1.91
C GLU A 225 -17.19 10.27 3.27
N MET A 226 -16.42 10.32 4.36
CA MET A 226 -16.96 10.60 5.71
C MET A 226 -17.65 11.96 5.78
N ALA A 227 -17.08 13.01 5.17
CA ALA A 227 -17.68 14.34 5.14
C ALA A 227 -18.99 14.37 4.32
N MET A 228 -19.04 13.64 3.21
CA MET A 228 -20.24 13.48 2.39
C MET A 228 -21.34 12.72 3.15
N MET A 229 -20.98 11.66 3.85
CA MET A 229 -21.91 10.88 4.68
C MET A 229 -22.44 11.70 5.87
N GLN A 230 -21.61 12.55 6.49
CA GLN A 230 -22.05 13.47 7.54
C GLN A 230 -23.02 14.54 6.99
N ALA A 231 -22.73 15.12 5.82
CA ALA A 231 -23.60 16.09 5.18
C ALA A 231 -24.98 15.50 4.81
N GLN A 232 -25.02 14.21 4.44
CA GLN A 232 -26.27 13.49 4.21
C GLN A 232 -27.09 13.28 5.49
N LEU A 233 -26.43 12.97 6.61
CA LEU A 233 -27.08 12.83 7.92
C LEU A 233 -27.62 14.17 8.43
N ASP A 234 -26.86 15.25 8.29
CA ASP A 234 -27.28 16.60 8.68
C ASP A 234 -28.49 17.08 7.84
N ALA A 235 -28.54 16.68 6.56
CA ALA A 235 -29.69 16.96 5.68
C ALA A 235 -30.96 16.16 6.08
N ILE A 236 -30.79 14.95 6.61
CA ILE A 236 -31.90 14.13 7.14
C ILE A 236 -32.43 14.74 8.45
N ASP A 237 -31.56 15.21 9.33
CA ASP A 237 -31.94 15.88 10.58
C ASP A 237 -32.62 17.24 10.33
N ALA A 238 -32.21 17.96 9.27
CA ALA A 238 -32.85 19.22 8.86
C ALA A 238 -34.26 19.04 8.27
N ALA A 239 -34.61 17.83 7.82
CA ALA A 239 -35.87 17.54 7.12
C ALA A 239 -36.96 16.88 8.00
N GLY A 240 -36.79 16.86 9.32
CA GLY A 240 -37.59 16.03 10.25
C GLY A 240 -39.10 15.99 10.00
N SER A 241 -39.60 14.83 9.52
CA SER A 241 -40.64 14.01 10.18
C SER A 241 -41.07 12.83 9.29
N TYR A 242 -40.79 11.58 9.69
CA TYR A 242 -41.82 10.56 9.94
C TYR A 242 -41.19 9.27 10.46
N VAL A 243 -41.83 8.71 11.49
CA VAL A 243 -41.47 7.44 12.14
C VAL A 243 -41.83 6.28 11.21
N GLY A 244 -40.89 5.37 10.95
CA GLY A 244 -41.13 4.14 10.20
C GLY A 244 -40.02 3.11 10.46
N SER A 245 -40.34 2.12 11.29
CA SER A 245 -39.52 0.96 11.63
C SER A 245 -38.98 0.24 10.39
N TRP A 246 -37.66 0.31 10.15
CA TRP A 246 -36.91 -0.61 9.26
C TRP A 246 -35.46 -0.71 9.76
N GLU A 247 -35.04 -1.90 10.22
CA GLU A 247 -33.63 -2.24 10.43
C GLU A 247 -32.95 -2.50 9.07
N PRO A 248 -31.77 -1.91 8.78
CA PRO A 248 -30.91 -2.43 7.73
C PRO A 248 -29.64 -3.05 8.30
N ARG A 249 -29.41 -4.27 7.83
CA ARG A 249 -28.21 -5.08 7.95
C ARG A 249 -26.92 -4.30 7.70
N ARG A 250 -25.92 -4.61 8.53
CA ARG A 250 -24.49 -4.28 8.40
C ARG A 250 -24.07 -4.22 6.93
N ARG A 251 -23.67 -3.04 6.46
CA ARG A 251 -22.83 -2.89 5.27
C ARG A 251 -21.48 -2.39 5.76
N TYR A 252 -20.45 -3.14 5.40
CA TYR A 252 -19.08 -2.70 5.47
C TYR A 252 -18.90 -1.61 4.40
N TYR A 253 -18.33 -0.47 4.79
CA TYR A 253 -17.92 0.62 3.91
C TYR A 253 -16.39 0.64 3.92
N TRP A 254 -15.78 0.78 2.74
CA TRP A 254 -14.36 1.02 2.54
C TRP A 254 -14.18 2.50 2.29
#